data_AF-A0A3N0G4M3-F1
#
_entry.id   AF-A0A3N0G4M3-F1
#
_cell.length_a   1.000
_cell.length_b   1.000
_cell.length_c   1.000
_cell.angle_alpha   90.00
_cell.angle_beta   90.00
_cell.angle_gamma   90.00
#
_symmetry.space_group_name_H-M   'P 1'
#
loop_
_entity.id
_entity.type
_entity.pdbx_description
1 polymer ?
#
loop_
_entity_poly.entity_id
_entity_poly.type
_entity_poly.pdbx_seq_one_letter_code
_entity_poly.pdbx_strand_id
1 'polypeptide(L)'
;MKKALVIPLLLLLNGCGDDSKTVSKPPVAQTESTTFRVKTDDVTINKLLPIIRKKLPGLDKYADQFRDIQVEQNYWLTITFQIPPDAKIPNEYLSQRNKCFIEINKEGSAIKVPKVACKSVAFDQKITDLDSDYWFYFNPDDLTYEPYDFATLTTDKRIAVANDYLKRLDDAVQTVEQKKNWNRYDFPNYSRWFGQLAREGALYGSEVFAPYLSCRMAGSIADLWWHNQIDSIQDLTSNDPNRAYPALQRIQKNYDDYQNYVMQCKRDIKSAPPKPKKTVTLPPTPDNKPPRPGCLAVFKPDNTTEWTCPAK
;
A
#
# COMPACT_ATOMS: atom_id res chain seq x y z
N MET A 1 38.46 -46.09 11.96
CA MET A 1 38.02 -45.07 12.93
C MET A 1 39.20 -44.69 13.81
N LYS A 2 39.78 -43.51 13.61
CA LYS A 2 40.93 -43.00 14.38
C LYS A 2 40.68 -41.53 14.74
N LYS A 3 40.62 -41.31 16.05
CA LYS A 3 41.20 -40.23 16.87
C LYS A 3 40.84 -38.76 16.63
N ALA A 4 40.60 -38.12 17.78
CA ALA A 4 40.38 -36.72 18.10
C ALA A 4 41.47 -35.74 17.63
N LEU A 5 41.10 -34.46 17.58
CA LEU A 5 41.96 -33.27 17.70
C LEU A 5 41.06 -32.12 18.21
N VAL A 6 41.10 -31.71 19.48
CA VAL A 6 42.05 -30.82 20.18
C VAL A 6 42.18 -29.42 19.54
N ILE A 7 41.60 -28.43 20.24
CA ILE A 7 41.68 -26.98 20.01
C ILE A 7 43.08 -26.47 20.39
N PRO A 8 43.66 -25.50 19.68
CA PRO A 8 44.69 -24.64 20.25
C PRO A 8 44.23 -23.19 20.40
N LEU A 9 44.66 -22.66 21.55
CA LEU A 9 44.54 -21.32 22.08
C LEU A 9 45.79 -20.51 21.68
N LEU A 10 45.58 -19.25 21.26
CA LEU A 10 46.45 -18.05 21.30
C LEU A 10 47.98 -18.16 21.14
N LEU A 11 48.53 -17.40 20.19
CA LEU A 11 49.81 -16.70 20.36
C LEU A 11 49.71 -15.26 19.80
N LEU A 12 49.87 -14.31 20.71
CA LEU A 12 50.20 -12.90 20.47
C LEU A 12 51.68 -12.81 20.06
N LEU A 13 51.98 -12.09 18.99
CA LEU A 13 53.34 -11.63 18.69
C LEU A 13 53.34 -10.10 18.67
N ASN A 14 54.02 -9.52 19.65
CA ASN A 14 54.56 -8.17 19.60
C ASN A 14 55.74 -8.15 18.61
N GLY A 15 55.81 -7.14 17.76
CA GLY A 15 56.97 -6.81 16.93
C GLY A 15 56.92 -5.35 16.52
N CYS A 16 57.83 -4.55 17.07
CA CYS A 16 57.96 -3.10 16.96
C CYS A 16 59.20 -2.76 16.10
N GLY A 17 59.16 -1.66 15.33
CA GLY A 17 60.25 -1.12 14.49
C GLY A 17 60.06 -1.48 13.00
N ASP A 18 60.08 -0.57 12.02
CA ASP A 18 60.88 0.65 11.87
C ASP A 18 60.20 1.71 10.96
N ASP A 19 60.67 2.96 11.05
CA ASP A 19 60.05 4.20 10.54
C ASP A 19 59.85 4.29 9.01
N SER A 20 58.63 4.63 8.58
CA SER A 20 58.41 5.36 7.31
C SER A 20 57.26 6.36 7.44
N LYS A 21 57.57 7.61 7.13
CA LYS A 21 56.68 8.77 7.18
C LYS A 21 55.51 8.62 6.19
N THR A 22 54.28 8.59 6.71
CA THR A 22 53.13 9.12 5.98
C THR A 22 52.12 9.68 6.97
N VAL A 23 51.86 10.97 6.85
CA VAL A 23 50.83 11.71 7.59
C VAL A 23 49.47 11.18 7.14
N SER A 24 48.93 10.21 7.87
CA SER A 24 47.57 9.72 7.67
C SER A 24 46.60 10.64 8.41
N LYS A 25 46.09 11.63 7.69
CA LYS A 25 44.86 12.36 8.04
C LYS A 25 43.78 11.33 8.42
N PRO A 26 43.07 11.44 9.55
CA PRO A 26 41.97 10.53 9.84
C PRO A 26 40.92 10.62 8.71
N PRO A 27 40.28 9.51 8.32
CA PRO A 27 39.34 9.49 7.22
C PRO A 27 38.14 10.38 7.57
N VAL A 28 38.02 11.51 6.87
CA VAL A 28 36.78 12.27 6.78
C VAL A 28 35.87 11.49 5.84
N ALA A 29 34.97 10.69 6.39
CA ALA A 29 33.84 10.15 5.64
C ALA A 29 32.73 9.69 6.61
N GLN A 30 32.10 10.64 7.27
CA GLN A 30 30.66 10.55 7.50
C GLN A 30 30.04 11.61 6.60
N THR A 31 29.64 11.21 5.39
CA THR A 31 28.67 11.97 4.62
C THR A 31 27.46 12.17 5.52
N GLU A 32 27.29 13.40 6.03
CA GLU A 32 26.01 13.81 6.60
C GLU A 32 24.93 13.42 5.58
N SER A 33 23.97 12.60 6.01
CA SER A 33 22.86 12.20 5.16
C SER A 33 22.09 13.45 4.74
N THR A 34 22.34 13.93 3.53
CA THR A 34 21.55 14.98 2.91
C THR A 34 20.17 14.40 2.63
N THR A 35 19.19 14.86 3.39
CA THR A 35 17.79 14.43 3.25
C THR A 35 17.12 15.27 2.17
N PHE A 36 16.42 14.62 1.23
CA PHE A 36 15.55 15.30 0.28
C PHE A 36 14.40 15.99 1.02
N ARG A 37 14.24 17.30 0.80
CA ARG A 37 13.22 18.12 1.47
C ARG A 37 12.38 18.86 0.45
N VAL A 38 11.07 18.91 0.71
CA VAL A 38 10.12 19.70 -0.05
C VAL A 38 9.48 20.68 0.94
N LYS A 39 9.58 21.98 0.68
CA LYS A 39 8.93 23.00 1.51
C LYS A 39 7.49 23.16 1.03
N THR A 40 6.52 22.69 1.81
CA THR A 40 5.09 22.76 1.48
C THR A 40 4.22 22.66 2.73
N ASP A 41 3.03 23.23 2.67
CA ASP A 41 1.94 23.06 3.64
C ASP A 41 0.97 21.92 3.25
N ASP A 42 1.15 21.31 2.08
CA ASP A 42 0.32 20.19 1.62
C ASP A 42 0.47 18.97 2.55
N VAL A 43 -0.65 18.62 3.21
CA VAL A 43 -0.71 17.55 4.21
C VAL A 43 -0.40 16.18 3.60
N THR A 44 -0.81 15.95 2.35
CA THR A 44 -0.58 14.68 1.64
C THR A 44 0.89 14.51 1.33
N ILE A 45 1.57 15.56 0.82
CA ILE A 45 3.02 15.54 0.61
C ILE A 45 3.74 15.31 1.92
N ASN A 46 3.40 16.04 2.98
CA ASN A 46 4.06 15.91 4.28
C ASN A 46 3.90 14.50 4.87
N LYS A 47 2.74 13.86 4.68
CA LYS A 47 2.48 12.47 5.07
C LYS A 47 3.26 11.46 4.22
N LEU A 48 3.29 11.64 2.90
CA LEU A 48 3.85 10.65 1.96
C LEU A 48 5.35 10.81 1.73
N LEU A 49 5.94 11.99 1.95
CA LEU A 49 7.34 12.26 1.64
C LEU A 49 8.33 11.25 2.26
N PRO A 50 8.19 10.81 3.54
CA PRO A 50 9.06 9.77 4.10
C PRO A 50 8.96 8.44 3.33
N ILE A 51 7.74 8.06 2.91
CA ILE A 51 7.46 6.82 2.18
C ILE A 51 8.02 6.91 0.75
N ILE A 52 7.85 8.07 0.11
CA ILE A 52 8.41 8.38 -1.21
C ILE A 52 9.93 8.25 -1.19
N ARG A 53 10.60 8.85 -0.20
CA ARG A 53 12.06 8.78 -0.05
C ARG A 53 12.56 7.36 0.20
N LYS A 54 11.84 6.57 1.01
CA LYS A 54 12.13 5.15 1.21
C LYS A 54 12.01 4.35 -0.10
N LYS A 55 11.02 4.67 -0.94
CA LYS A 55 10.80 4.02 -2.24
C LYS A 55 11.80 4.47 -3.32
N LEU A 56 12.23 5.73 -3.25
CA LEU A 56 13.11 6.40 -4.20
C LEU A 56 14.41 6.85 -3.49
N PRO A 57 15.33 5.91 -3.19
CA PRO A 57 16.52 6.18 -2.38
C PRO A 57 17.47 7.21 -3.03
N GLY A 58 17.42 7.35 -4.35
CA GLY A 58 18.21 8.35 -5.06
C GLY A 58 17.81 9.78 -4.74
N LEU A 59 16.60 10.02 -4.20
CA LEU A 59 16.20 11.34 -3.74
C LEU A 59 17.12 11.85 -2.63
N ASP A 60 17.40 11.02 -1.63
CA ASP A 60 18.31 11.39 -0.54
C ASP A 60 19.76 11.39 -1.00
N LYS A 61 20.16 10.41 -1.81
CA LYS A 61 21.54 10.29 -2.29
C LYS A 61 22.02 11.52 -3.07
N TYR A 62 21.13 12.14 -3.85
CA TYR A 62 21.45 13.28 -4.71
C TYR A 62 20.76 14.58 -4.25
N ALA A 63 20.27 14.62 -3.01
CA ALA A 63 19.40 15.69 -2.50
C ALA A 63 20.01 17.10 -2.63
N ASP A 64 21.32 17.23 -2.39
CA ASP A 64 22.07 18.49 -2.43
C ASP A 64 22.29 19.03 -3.85
N GLN A 65 22.03 18.21 -4.88
CA GLN A 65 22.25 18.56 -6.28
C GLN A 65 20.97 19.02 -6.98
N PHE A 66 19.80 18.75 -6.40
CA PHE A 66 18.52 19.15 -6.99
C PHE A 66 18.23 20.63 -6.74
N ARG A 67 17.63 21.28 -7.74
CA ARG A 67 17.19 22.69 -7.68
C ARG A 67 15.69 22.79 -7.89
N ASP A 68 15.13 23.95 -7.55
CA ASP A 68 13.73 24.30 -7.85
C ASP A 68 12.72 23.23 -7.39
N ILE A 69 12.96 22.69 -6.19
CA ILE A 69 12.09 21.67 -5.59
C ILE A 69 10.79 22.33 -5.14
N GLN A 70 9.67 21.90 -5.73
CA GLN A 70 8.35 22.47 -5.45
C GLN A 70 7.24 21.43 -5.59
N VAL A 71 6.06 21.77 -5.07
CA VAL A 71 4.82 21.00 -5.24
C VAL A 71 3.95 21.70 -6.26
N GLU A 72 3.45 20.95 -7.25
CA GLU A 72 2.51 21.40 -8.25
C GLU A 72 1.22 20.55 -8.15
N GLN A 73 0.07 21.20 -8.15
CA GLN A 73 -1.23 20.54 -8.27
C GLN A 73 -1.69 20.64 -9.73
N ASN A 74 -1.31 19.65 -10.53
CA ASN A 74 -1.74 19.51 -11.92
C ASN A 74 -2.92 18.50 -11.98
N TYR A 75 -2.95 17.64 -13.01
CA TYR A 75 -3.85 16.48 -13.02
C TYR A 75 -3.59 15.54 -11.83
N TRP A 76 -2.32 15.40 -11.44
CA TRP A 76 -1.88 14.72 -10.22
C TRP A 76 -1.19 15.70 -9.27
N LEU A 77 -1.24 15.37 -7.97
CA LEU A 77 -0.37 16.01 -6.98
C LEU A 77 1.09 15.61 -7.28
N THR A 78 1.95 16.59 -7.55
CA THR A 78 3.27 16.33 -8.15
C THR A 78 4.38 17.05 -7.41
N ILE A 79 5.46 16.33 -7.09
CA ILE A 79 6.73 16.94 -6.65
C ILE A 79 7.60 17.14 -7.90
N THR A 80 8.06 18.37 -8.13
CA THR A 80 8.98 18.66 -9.24
C THR A 80 10.32 19.16 -8.73
N PHE A 81 11.39 18.84 -9.46
CA PHE A 81 12.74 19.32 -9.18
C PHE A 81 13.58 19.29 -10.46
N GLN A 82 14.64 20.08 -10.50
CA GLN A 82 15.55 20.18 -11.64
C GLN A 82 16.91 19.56 -11.32
N ILE A 83 17.44 18.79 -12.27
CA ILE A 83 18.80 18.26 -12.26
C ILE A 83 19.68 19.21 -13.09
N PRO A 84 20.62 19.95 -12.47
CA PRO A 84 21.46 20.89 -13.20
C PRO A 84 22.51 20.15 -14.06
N PRO A 85 23.11 20.81 -15.07
CA PRO A 85 24.05 20.17 -15.99
C PRO A 85 25.34 19.69 -15.33
N ASP A 86 25.72 20.27 -14.19
CA ASP A 86 26.92 19.99 -13.40
C ASP A 86 26.68 18.96 -12.28
N ALA A 87 25.49 18.35 -12.22
CA ALA A 87 25.19 17.31 -11.24
C ALA A 87 26.14 16.10 -11.40
N LYS A 88 26.70 15.65 -10.29
CA LYS A 88 27.55 14.46 -10.13
C LYS A 88 26.69 13.19 -9.99
N ILE A 89 25.77 13.00 -10.94
CA ILE A 89 24.92 11.82 -11.06
C ILE A 89 25.52 10.92 -12.15
N PRO A 90 25.48 9.57 -12.01
CA PRO A 90 26.01 8.66 -13.03
C PRO A 90 25.57 9.03 -14.45
N ASN A 91 26.53 9.20 -15.36
CA ASN A 91 26.27 9.61 -16.74
C ASN A 91 25.35 8.65 -17.50
N GLU A 92 25.40 7.37 -17.14
CA GLU A 92 24.52 6.33 -17.68
C GLU A 92 23.03 6.52 -17.39
N TYR A 93 22.67 7.41 -16.45
CA TYR A 93 21.27 7.78 -16.19
C TYR A 93 20.75 8.85 -17.14
N LEU A 94 21.65 9.52 -17.91
CA LEU A 94 21.30 10.56 -18.90
C LEU A 94 20.42 11.68 -18.32
N SER A 95 20.70 12.07 -17.08
CA SER A 95 19.80 12.89 -16.26
C SER A 95 20.09 14.37 -16.27
N GLN A 96 21.26 14.79 -16.74
CA GLN A 96 21.64 16.21 -16.76
C GLN A 96 20.62 17.06 -17.53
N ARG A 97 20.29 18.24 -16.98
CA ARG A 97 19.34 19.22 -17.54
C ARG A 97 17.87 18.80 -17.54
N ASN A 98 17.51 17.68 -16.93
CA ASN A 98 16.10 17.27 -16.86
C ASN A 98 15.35 18.00 -15.72
N LYS A 99 14.13 18.50 -16.05
CA LYS A 99 13.07 18.71 -15.05
C LYS A 99 12.38 17.38 -14.78
N CYS A 100 12.35 16.97 -13.52
CA CYS A 100 11.81 15.71 -13.02
C CYS A 100 10.48 15.91 -12.31
N PHE A 101 9.64 14.88 -12.37
CA PHE A 101 8.29 14.86 -11.84
C PHE A 101 8.09 13.55 -11.08
N ILE A 102 7.60 13.63 -9.85
CA ILE A 102 7.10 12.51 -9.07
C ILE A 102 5.61 12.77 -8.87
N GLU A 103 4.80 12.06 -9.64
CA GLU A 103 3.34 12.16 -9.59
C GLU A 103 2.80 11.15 -8.58
N ILE A 104 1.84 11.58 -7.77
CA ILE A 104 1.17 10.75 -6.76
C ILE A 104 -0.24 10.46 -7.29
N ASN A 105 -0.67 9.19 -7.26
CA ASN A 105 -2.03 8.84 -7.67
C ASN A 105 -3.07 9.42 -6.70
N LYS A 106 -4.34 9.40 -7.12
CA LYS A 106 -5.46 9.98 -6.35
C LYS A 106 -5.57 9.36 -4.96
N GLU A 107 -5.27 8.07 -4.84
CA GLU A 107 -5.37 7.30 -3.60
C GLU A 107 -4.16 7.54 -2.66
N GLY A 108 -3.11 8.22 -3.11
CA GLY A 108 -1.90 8.44 -2.32
C GLY A 108 -1.11 7.17 -2.03
N SER A 109 -1.25 6.15 -2.87
CA SER A 109 -0.77 4.79 -2.63
C SER A 109 0.29 4.32 -3.62
N ALA A 110 0.50 5.09 -4.68
CA ALA A 110 1.50 4.85 -5.69
C ALA A 110 2.09 6.16 -6.18
N ILE A 111 3.31 6.05 -6.72
CA ILE A 111 3.98 7.14 -7.41
C ILE A 111 4.38 6.76 -8.82
N LYS A 112 4.50 7.76 -9.67
CA LYS A 112 4.98 7.63 -11.03
C LYS A 112 6.09 8.64 -11.29
N VAL A 113 7.15 8.20 -11.96
CA VAL A 113 8.25 9.06 -12.41
C VAL A 113 8.33 8.95 -13.94
N PRO A 114 7.67 9.84 -14.70
CA PRO A 114 7.44 9.60 -16.13
C PRO A 114 8.71 9.54 -16.97
N LYS A 115 9.68 10.43 -16.71
CA LYS A 115 10.93 10.48 -17.47
C LYS A 115 11.89 9.40 -17.01
N VAL A 116 12.32 8.54 -17.94
CA VAL A 116 13.27 7.43 -17.68
C VAL A 116 14.57 7.89 -17.00
N ALA A 117 15.12 9.04 -17.42
CA ALA A 117 16.32 9.59 -16.79
C ALA A 117 16.10 9.97 -15.32
N CYS A 118 14.98 10.64 -15.02
CA CYS A 118 14.57 11.00 -13.66
C CYS A 118 14.24 9.77 -12.82
N LYS A 119 13.62 8.75 -13.43
CA LYS A 119 13.34 7.46 -12.81
C LYS A 119 14.65 6.78 -12.40
N SER A 120 15.64 6.76 -13.28
CA SER A 120 16.96 6.19 -12.97
C SER A 120 17.64 6.91 -11.81
N VAL A 121 17.56 8.25 -11.79
CA VAL A 121 18.07 9.06 -10.67
C VAL A 121 17.34 8.73 -9.37
N ALA A 122 16.01 8.77 -9.39
CA ALA A 122 15.18 8.61 -8.19
C ALA A 122 15.34 7.22 -7.55
N PHE A 123 15.50 6.17 -8.36
CA PHE A 123 15.73 4.81 -7.87
C PHE A 123 17.21 4.48 -7.63
N ASP A 124 18.14 5.38 -7.95
CA ASP A 124 19.58 5.13 -7.92
C ASP A 124 20.00 3.86 -8.69
N GLN A 125 19.40 3.64 -9.85
CA GLN A 125 19.70 2.50 -10.71
C GLN A 125 19.35 2.83 -12.16
N LYS A 126 20.09 2.26 -13.12
CA LYS A 126 19.77 2.44 -14.53
C LYS A 126 18.46 1.72 -14.87
N ILE A 127 17.46 2.47 -15.31
CA ILE A 127 16.16 1.96 -15.77
C ILE A 127 16.01 2.32 -17.24
N THR A 128 15.62 1.36 -18.08
CA THR A 128 15.47 1.57 -19.54
C THR A 128 14.19 0.99 -20.12
N ASP A 129 13.50 0.14 -19.36
CA ASP A 129 12.46 -0.78 -19.83
C ASP A 129 11.08 -0.53 -19.18
N LEU A 130 10.95 0.54 -18.38
CA LEU A 130 9.70 0.91 -17.73
C LEU A 130 9.04 2.10 -18.42
N ASP A 131 7.78 1.91 -18.81
CA ASP A 131 6.91 2.94 -19.40
C ASP A 131 6.85 4.20 -18.51
N SER A 132 6.70 5.35 -19.17
CA SER A 132 6.32 6.60 -18.55
C SER A 132 5.07 6.51 -17.66
N ASP A 133 4.12 5.63 -18.01
CA ASP A 133 2.86 5.41 -17.27
C ASP A 133 2.93 4.37 -16.13
N TYR A 134 4.13 3.90 -15.81
CA TYR A 134 4.32 2.88 -14.77
C TYR A 134 4.14 3.43 -13.34
N TRP A 135 3.11 2.96 -12.64
CA TRP A 135 2.88 3.24 -11.22
C TRP A 135 3.68 2.29 -10.33
N PHE A 136 4.39 2.86 -9.36
CA PHE A 136 5.08 2.14 -8.31
C PHE A 136 4.28 2.23 -7.01
N TYR A 137 3.60 1.15 -6.64
CA TYR A 137 2.85 1.05 -5.40
C TYR A 137 3.77 1.01 -4.18
N PHE A 138 3.36 1.69 -3.11
CA PHE A 138 4.05 1.66 -1.82
C PHE A 138 3.81 0.34 -1.11
N ASN A 139 4.64 0.02 -0.12
CA ASN A 139 4.33 -1.14 0.71
C ASN A 139 3.05 -0.82 1.50
N PRO A 140 2.09 -1.74 1.57
CA PRO A 140 0.85 -1.50 2.30
C PRO A 140 1.11 -1.11 3.76
N ASP A 141 2.16 -1.65 4.37
CA ASP A 141 2.52 -1.40 5.78
C ASP A 141 3.09 -0.01 6.03
N ASP A 142 3.58 0.65 4.98
CA ASP A 142 4.07 2.02 5.06
C ASP A 142 2.91 3.03 4.97
N LEU A 143 1.71 2.59 4.54
CA LEU A 143 0.54 3.45 4.36
C LEU A 143 -0.36 3.44 5.59
N THR A 144 -0.91 4.61 5.90
CA THR A 144 -1.96 4.75 6.92
C THR A 144 -3.33 4.70 6.25
N TYR A 145 -4.10 3.66 6.58
CA TYR A 145 -5.50 3.52 6.16
C TYR A 145 -6.37 4.07 7.28
N GLU A 146 -7.05 5.17 7.00
CA GLU A 146 -8.05 5.70 7.93
C GLU A 146 -9.31 4.85 7.82
N PRO A 147 -9.79 4.24 8.93
CA PRO A 147 -11.02 3.50 8.90
C PRO A 147 -12.15 4.39 8.43
N TYR A 148 -12.94 3.91 7.47
CA TYR A 148 -14.21 4.54 7.19
C TYR A 148 -15.08 4.40 8.44
N ASP A 149 -15.42 5.53 9.04
CA ASP A 149 -16.56 5.56 9.95
C ASP A 149 -17.84 5.50 9.10
N PHE A 150 -18.15 4.29 8.62
CA PHE A 150 -19.37 4.02 7.87
C PHE A 150 -20.61 4.46 8.67
N ALA A 151 -20.55 4.49 10.00
CA ALA A 151 -21.64 5.00 10.81
C ALA A 151 -21.83 6.51 10.63
N THR A 152 -20.81 7.30 10.28
CA THR A 152 -20.94 8.74 10.01
C THR A 152 -21.38 9.08 8.59
N LEU A 153 -21.08 8.22 7.62
CA LEU A 153 -21.37 8.47 6.20
C LEU A 153 -22.86 8.40 5.86
N THR A 154 -23.28 9.22 4.88
CA THR A 154 -24.62 9.09 4.26
C THR A 154 -24.70 7.80 3.45
N THR A 155 -25.90 7.27 3.23
CA THR A 155 -26.09 6.06 2.41
C THR A 155 -25.45 6.19 1.02
N ASP A 156 -25.66 7.31 0.32
CA ASP A 156 -25.09 7.53 -1.01
C ASP A 156 -23.55 7.54 -1.00
N LYS A 157 -22.95 8.17 0.02
CA LYS A 157 -21.48 8.18 0.17
C LYS A 157 -20.93 6.79 0.45
N ARG A 158 -21.60 5.99 1.29
CA ARG A 158 -21.21 4.59 1.54
C ARG A 158 -21.24 3.75 0.26
N ILE A 159 -22.32 3.88 -0.52
CA ILE A 159 -22.49 3.18 -1.80
C ILE A 159 -21.40 3.61 -2.80
N ALA A 160 -21.13 4.91 -2.91
CA ALA A 160 -20.11 5.44 -3.81
C ALA A 160 -18.71 4.93 -3.46
N VAL A 161 -18.33 4.97 -2.18
CA VAL A 161 -17.03 4.48 -1.68
C VAL A 161 -16.87 2.97 -1.96
N ALA A 162 -17.92 2.19 -1.71
CA ALA A 162 -17.89 0.75 -1.95
C ALA A 162 -17.80 0.39 -3.44
N ASN A 163 -18.53 1.11 -4.30
CA ASN A 163 -18.45 0.92 -5.76
C ASN A 163 -17.09 1.34 -6.32
N ASP A 164 -16.51 2.45 -5.85
CA ASP A 164 -15.17 2.88 -6.24
C ASP A 164 -14.12 1.82 -5.87
N TYR A 165 -14.18 1.31 -4.63
CA TYR A 165 -13.31 0.22 -4.17
C TYR A 165 -13.44 -1.04 -5.04
N LEU A 166 -14.67 -1.49 -5.33
CA LEU A 166 -14.89 -2.64 -6.21
C LEU A 166 -14.37 -2.40 -7.63
N LYS A 167 -14.49 -1.17 -8.14
CA LYS A 167 -13.94 -0.82 -9.44
C LYS A 167 -12.42 -0.92 -9.43
N ARG A 168 -11.75 -0.42 -8.39
CA ARG A 168 -10.28 -0.50 -8.26
C ARG A 168 -9.79 -1.95 -8.14
N LEU A 169 -10.55 -2.83 -7.48
CA LEU A 169 -10.28 -4.28 -7.48
C LEU A 169 -10.37 -4.87 -8.89
N ASP A 170 -11.46 -4.58 -9.61
CA ASP A 170 -11.69 -5.08 -10.96
C ASP A 170 -10.62 -4.58 -11.94
N ASP A 171 -10.27 -3.29 -11.87
CA ASP A 171 -9.19 -2.69 -12.66
C ASP A 171 -7.85 -3.38 -12.39
N ALA A 172 -7.54 -3.74 -11.13
CA ALA A 172 -6.31 -4.45 -10.77
C ALA A 172 -6.25 -5.86 -11.35
N VAL A 173 -7.35 -6.62 -11.22
CA VAL A 173 -7.47 -7.97 -11.77
C VAL A 173 -7.35 -7.93 -13.30
N GLN A 174 -8.12 -7.08 -13.97
CA GLN A 174 -8.08 -6.93 -15.43
C GLN A 174 -6.70 -6.50 -15.93
N THR A 175 -6.03 -5.58 -15.20
CA THR A 175 -4.66 -5.15 -15.54
C THR A 175 -3.71 -6.34 -15.56
N VAL A 176 -3.79 -7.22 -14.56
CA VAL A 176 -2.93 -8.41 -14.50
C VAL A 176 -3.31 -9.45 -15.55
N GLU A 177 -4.60 -9.76 -15.72
CA GLU A 177 -5.05 -10.77 -16.68
C GLU A 177 -4.72 -10.40 -18.14
N GLN A 178 -4.81 -9.12 -18.48
CA GLN A 178 -4.57 -8.64 -19.85
C GLN A 178 -3.07 -8.43 -20.15
N LYS A 179 -2.22 -8.51 -19.14
CA LYS A 179 -0.80 -8.21 -19.28
C LYS A 179 -0.04 -9.33 -19.96
N LYS A 180 0.61 -8.97 -21.08
CA LYS A 180 1.45 -9.89 -21.88
C LYS A 180 2.94 -9.70 -21.63
N ASN A 181 3.36 -8.46 -21.39
CA ASN A 181 4.77 -8.09 -21.28
C ASN A 181 5.14 -7.91 -19.80
N TRP A 182 5.59 -9.01 -19.19
CA TRP A 182 6.02 -9.06 -17.79
C TRP A 182 7.48 -8.63 -17.65
N ASN A 183 7.76 -7.79 -16.66
CA ASN A 183 9.08 -7.40 -16.23
C ASN A 183 9.27 -7.69 -14.73
N ARG A 184 10.53 -7.63 -14.27
CA ARG A 184 10.88 -7.96 -12.89
C ARG A 184 10.23 -7.06 -11.83
N TYR A 185 9.82 -5.85 -12.19
CA TYR A 185 9.20 -4.90 -11.26
C TYR A 185 7.72 -5.22 -11.05
N ASP A 186 7.06 -5.85 -12.03
CA ASP A 186 5.61 -6.12 -12.00
C ASP A 186 5.21 -6.98 -10.82
N PHE A 187 5.93 -8.06 -10.55
CA PHE A 187 5.62 -9.02 -9.49
C PHE A 187 5.52 -8.34 -8.11
N PRO A 188 6.60 -7.73 -7.57
CA PRO A 188 6.52 -7.04 -6.28
C PRO A 188 5.65 -5.78 -6.32
N ASN A 189 5.37 -5.22 -7.49
CA ASN A 189 4.51 -4.04 -7.61
C ASN A 189 3.03 -4.40 -7.49
N TYR A 190 2.58 -5.45 -8.18
CA TYR A 190 1.21 -5.94 -8.08
C TYR A 190 0.94 -6.61 -6.74
N SER A 191 1.91 -7.31 -6.11
CA SER A 191 1.75 -7.78 -4.72
C SER A 191 1.45 -6.63 -3.76
N ARG A 192 2.10 -5.48 -3.95
CA ARG A 192 1.81 -4.29 -3.15
C ARG A 192 0.43 -3.72 -3.44
N TRP A 193 0.03 -3.66 -4.72
CA TRP A 193 -1.29 -3.16 -5.11
C TRP A 193 -2.42 -4.02 -4.55
N PHE A 194 -2.35 -5.34 -4.72
CA PHE A 194 -3.34 -6.26 -4.17
C PHE A 194 -3.34 -6.25 -2.64
N GLY A 195 -2.17 -6.23 -2.00
CA GLY A 195 -2.07 -6.11 -0.55
C GLY A 195 -2.67 -4.80 -0.02
N GLN A 196 -2.50 -3.68 -0.74
CA GLN A 196 -3.15 -2.42 -0.43
C GLN A 196 -4.68 -2.55 -0.51
N LEU A 197 -5.19 -3.07 -1.62
CA LEU A 197 -6.63 -3.27 -1.82
C LEU A 197 -7.22 -4.20 -0.76
N ALA A 198 -6.50 -5.25 -0.34
CA ALA A 198 -6.92 -6.10 0.77
C ALA A 198 -6.98 -5.36 2.11
N ARG A 199 -5.98 -4.49 2.42
CA ARG A 199 -5.99 -3.65 3.63
C ARG A 199 -7.14 -2.64 3.62
N GLU A 200 -7.43 -2.04 2.48
CA GLU A 200 -8.61 -1.17 2.32
C GLU A 200 -9.92 -1.96 2.47
N GLY A 201 -9.99 -3.16 1.89
CA GLY A 201 -11.12 -4.08 2.03
C GLY A 201 -11.41 -4.46 3.49
N ALA A 202 -10.37 -4.61 4.30
CA ALA A 202 -10.52 -4.92 5.72
C ALA A 202 -11.34 -3.86 6.49
N LEU A 203 -11.39 -2.61 6.01
CA LEU A 203 -12.16 -1.53 6.63
C LEU A 203 -13.68 -1.75 6.57
N TYR A 204 -14.16 -2.58 5.64
CA TYR A 204 -15.60 -2.88 5.48
C TYR A 204 -16.15 -3.88 6.52
N GLY A 205 -15.29 -4.47 7.37
CA GLY A 205 -15.69 -5.59 8.24
C GLY A 205 -15.10 -5.52 9.65
N SER A 206 -15.00 -4.33 10.24
CA SER A 206 -14.53 -4.12 11.62
C SER A 206 -15.60 -4.40 12.69
N GLU A 207 -16.89 -4.39 12.34
CA GLU A 207 -17.99 -4.76 13.23
C GLU A 207 -18.50 -6.19 12.95
N VAL A 208 -18.82 -6.94 14.01
CA VAL A 208 -19.08 -8.40 13.98
C VAL A 208 -20.30 -8.81 13.12
N PHE A 209 -21.14 -7.85 12.72
CA PHE A 209 -22.26 -8.04 11.77
C PHE A 209 -22.29 -6.93 10.71
N ALA A 210 -21.11 -6.51 10.25
CA ALA A 210 -21.00 -5.38 9.36
C ALA A 210 -21.72 -5.65 8.03
N PRO A 211 -22.63 -4.76 7.59
CA PRO A 211 -22.96 -4.70 6.17
C PRO A 211 -21.63 -4.61 5.41
N TYR A 212 -21.52 -5.23 4.23
CA TYR A 212 -20.33 -5.21 3.38
C TYR A 212 -19.19 -6.21 3.72
N LEU A 213 -19.42 -7.24 4.55
CA LEU A 213 -18.42 -8.31 4.77
C LEU A 213 -17.91 -8.93 3.45
N SER A 214 -18.79 -9.08 2.45
CA SER A 214 -18.41 -9.60 1.13
C SER A 214 -17.40 -8.71 0.40
N CYS A 215 -17.37 -7.40 0.69
CA CYS A 215 -16.40 -6.46 0.11
C CYS A 215 -14.99 -6.67 0.70
N ARG A 216 -14.93 -6.96 2.01
CA ARG A 216 -13.70 -7.41 2.67
C ARG A 216 -13.20 -8.73 2.07
N MET A 217 -14.10 -9.68 1.87
CA MET A 217 -13.76 -10.97 1.27
C MET A 217 -13.29 -10.81 -0.19
N ALA A 218 -13.93 -9.95 -0.99
CA ALA A 218 -13.50 -9.68 -2.35
C ALA A 218 -12.04 -9.22 -2.43
N GLY A 219 -11.63 -8.28 -1.57
CA GLY A 219 -10.23 -7.83 -1.52
C GLY A 219 -9.26 -8.90 -1.04
N SER A 220 -9.63 -9.62 0.02
CA SER A 220 -8.79 -10.69 0.58
C SER A 220 -8.58 -11.84 -0.42
N ILE A 221 -9.63 -12.20 -1.17
CA ILE A 221 -9.56 -13.28 -2.17
C ILE A 221 -8.86 -12.82 -3.44
N ALA A 222 -9.00 -11.55 -3.87
CA ALA A 222 -8.22 -11.00 -4.97
C ALA A 222 -6.70 -11.02 -4.67
N ASP A 223 -6.32 -10.66 -3.45
CA ASP A 223 -4.93 -10.73 -2.99
C ASP A 223 -4.41 -12.17 -2.91
N LEU A 224 -5.23 -13.09 -2.40
CA LEU A 224 -4.90 -14.51 -2.37
C LEU A 224 -4.79 -15.11 -3.78
N TRP A 225 -5.67 -14.71 -4.71
CA TRP A 225 -5.62 -15.11 -6.11
C TRP A 225 -4.30 -14.68 -6.75
N TRP A 226 -3.89 -13.43 -6.56
CA TRP A 226 -2.61 -12.92 -7.06
C TRP A 226 -1.42 -13.70 -6.48
N HIS A 227 -1.35 -13.86 -5.15
CA HIS A 227 -0.25 -14.59 -4.51
C HIS A 227 -0.19 -16.06 -4.95
N ASN A 228 -1.34 -16.71 -5.12
CA ASN A 228 -1.38 -18.07 -5.65
C ASN A 228 -0.83 -18.18 -7.08
N GLN A 229 -0.96 -17.16 -7.93
CA GLN A 229 -0.31 -17.17 -9.23
C GLN A 229 1.22 -17.19 -9.09
N ILE A 230 1.75 -16.38 -8.16
CA ILE A 230 3.20 -16.24 -7.96
C ILE A 230 3.79 -17.48 -7.32
N ASP A 231 3.18 -17.96 -6.23
CA ASP A 231 3.64 -19.14 -5.49
C ASP A 231 3.58 -20.41 -6.36
N SER A 232 2.69 -20.44 -7.35
CA SER A 232 2.53 -21.58 -8.23
C SER A 232 3.40 -21.53 -9.48
N ILE A 233 4.25 -20.51 -9.71
CA ILE A 233 5.06 -20.40 -10.94
C ILE A 233 5.88 -21.68 -11.20
N GLN A 234 6.50 -22.24 -10.16
CA GLN A 234 7.30 -23.47 -10.30
C GLN A 234 6.44 -24.69 -10.66
N ASP A 235 5.23 -24.77 -10.12
CA ASP A 235 4.30 -25.85 -10.44
C ASP A 235 3.72 -25.71 -11.85
N LEU A 236 3.39 -24.49 -12.26
CA LEU A 236 2.83 -24.17 -13.58
C LEU A 236 3.84 -24.33 -14.72
N THR A 237 5.12 -24.12 -14.44
CA THR A 237 6.21 -24.35 -15.41
C THR A 237 6.74 -25.78 -15.39
N SER A 238 6.20 -26.64 -14.52
CA SER A 238 6.58 -28.04 -14.44
C SER A 238 5.99 -28.85 -15.60
N ASN A 239 6.75 -29.81 -16.11
CA ASN A 239 6.24 -30.80 -17.05
C ASN A 239 5.43 -31.91 -16.36
N ASP A 240 5.29 -31.89 -15.02
CA ASP A 240 4.48 -32.84 -14.26
C ASP A 240 3.02 -32.38 -14.16
N PRO A 241 2.06 -33.06 -14.81
CA PRO A 241 0.65 -32.72 -14.72
C PRO A 241 0.09 -32.76 -13.29
N ASN A 242 0.67 -33.58 -12.40
CA ASN A 242 0.24 -33.69 -11.01
C ASN A 242 0.64 -32.46 -10.17
N ARG A 243 1.50 -31.58 -10.70
CA ARG A 243 1.85 -30.29 -10.12
C ARG A 243 1.10 -29.15 -10.80
N ALA A 244 1.13 -29.11 -12.13
CA ALA A 244 0.51 -28.04 -12.90
C ALA A 244 -1.02 -27.99 -12.74
N TYR A 245 -1.69 -29.16 -12.77
CA TYR A 245 -3.16 -29.21 -12.73
C TYR A 245 -3.75 -28.73 -11.39
N PRO A 246 -3.29 -29.20 -10.20
CA PRO A 246 -3.77 -28.67 -8.93
C PRO A 246 -3.48 -27.18 -8.72
N ALA A 247 -2.35 -26.68 -9.24
CA ALA A 247 -2.02 -25.26 -9.22
C ALA A 247 -3.04 -24.43 -10.02
N LEU A 248 -3.34 -24.84 -11.26
CA LEU A 248 -4.36 -24.19 -12.10
C LEU A 248 -5.74 -24.22 -11.44
N GLN A 249 -6.14 -25.37 -10.87
CA GLN A 249 -7.43 -25.47 -10.16
C GLN A 249 -7.52 -24.52 -8.97
N ARG A 250 -6.44 -24.37 -8.19
CA ARG A 250 -6.41 -23.43 -7.05
C ARG A 250 -6.52 -21.99 -7.50
N ILE A 251 -5.79 -21.59 -8.56
CA ILE A 251 -5.86 -20.24 -9.12
C ILE A 251 -7.27 -19.96 -9.66
N GLN A 252 -7.84 -20.89 -10.44
CA GLN A 252 -9.19 -20.75 -10.98
C GLN A 252 -10.24 -20.64 -9.87
N LYS A 253 -10.16 -21.51 -8.86
CA LYS A 253 -11.08 -21.46 -7.72
C LYS A 253 -11.04 -20.10 -7.03
N ASN A 254 -9.85 -19.56 -6.79
CA ASN A 254 -9.72 -18.25 -6.15
C ASN A 254 -10.27 -17.12 -7.02
N TYR A 255 -10.11 -17.20 -8.34
CA TYR A 255 -10.70 -16.24 -9.27
C TYR A 255 -12.24 -16.30 -9.21
N ASP A 256 -12.81 -17.50 -9.24
CA ASP A 256 -14.26 -17.70 -9.16
C ASP A 256 -14.81 -17.21 -7.82
N ASP A 257 -14.12 -17.51 -6.71
CA ASP A 257 -14.47 -17.02 -5.38
C ASP A 257 -14.40 -15.49 -5.31
N TYR A 258 -13.37 -14.87 -5.89
CA TYR A 258 -13.26 -13.41 -6.02
C TYR A 258 -14.49 -12.83 -6.74
N GLN A 259 -14.82 -13.35 -7.92
CA GLN A 259 -15.97 -12.89 -8.71
C GLN A 259 -17.29 -13.05 -7.93
N ASN A 260 -17.45 -14.16 -7.22
CA ASN A 260 -18.60 -14.40 -6.35
C ASN A 260 -18.71 -13.37 -5.23
N TYR A 261 -17.61 -13.05 -4.55
CA TYR A 261 -17.60 -12.03 -3.51
C TYR A 261 -17.79 -10.62 -4.05
N VAL A 262 -17.30 -10.29 -5.25
CA VAL A 262 -17.61 -9.02 -5.92
C VAL A 262 -19.11 -8.90 -6.18
N MET A 263 -19.73 -9.94 -6.74
CA MET A 263 -21.17 -9.96 -6.97
C MET A 263 -21.97 -9.84 -5.68
N GLN A 264 -21.56 -10.55 -4.63
CA GLN A 264 -22.22 -10.48 -3.33
C GLN A 264 -22.02 -9.11 -2.68
N CYS A 265 -20.82 -8.54 -2.73
CA CYS A 265 -20.56 -7.17 -2.27
C CYS A 265 -21.45 -6.17 -3.02
N LYS A 266 -21.61 -6.27 -4.35
CA LYS A 266 -22.55 -5.42 -5.11
C LYS A 266 -24.00 -5.56 -4.62
N ARG A 267 -24.43 -6.76 -4.20
CA ARG A 267 -25.76 -6.98 -3.62
C ARG A 267 -25.84 -6.36 -2.22
N ASP A 268 -24.86 -6.61 -1.37
CA ASP A 268 -24.76 -6.06 -0.01
C ASP A 268 -24.75 -4.53 -0.03
N ILE A 269 -24.09 -3.92 -1.02
CA ILE A 269 -24.08 -2.47 -1.24
C ILE A 269 -25.48 -1.92 -1.50
N LYS A 270 -26.27 -2.62 -2.32
CA LYS A 270 -27.64 -2.22 -2.66
C LYS A 270 -28.65 -2.50 -1.55
N SER A 271 -28.45 -3.59 -0.80
CA SER A 271 -29.34 -4.01 0.28
C SER A 271 -28.97 -3.41 1.64
N ALA A 272 -27.84 -2.70 1.73
CA ALA A 272 -27.36 -2.16 2.98
C ALA A 272 -28.40 -1.26 3.64
N PRO A 273 -28.73 -1.52 4.92
CA PRO A 273 -29.72 -0.73 5.60
C PRO A 273 -29.27 0.74 5.66
N PRO A 274 -30.22 1.69 5.54
CA PRO A 274 -29.92 3.09 5.86
C PRO A 274 -29.32 3.15 7.27
N LYS A 275 -28.44 4.13 7.49
CA LYS A 275 -27.76 4.35 8.77
C LYS A 275 -28.77 4.14 9.91
N PRO A 276 -28.48 3.31 10.92
CA PRO A 276 -29.39 3.13 12.05
C PRO A 276 -29.80 4.50 12.51
N LYS A 277 -31.12 4.78 12.52
CA LYS A 277 -31.62 6.06 13.03
C LYS A 277 -31.03 6.19 14.43
N LYS A 278 -30.41 7.34 14.74
CA LYS A 278 -29.93 7.60 16.11
C LYS A 278 -31.05 7.21 17.05
N THR A 279 -30.80 6.42 18.07
CA THR A 279 -31.80 6.08 19.07
C THR A 279 -31.45 6.74 20.39
N VAL A 280 -32.46 6.97 21.22
CA VAL A 280 -32.33 7.41 22.60
C VAL A 280 -33.10 6.44 23.48
N THR A 281 -32.51 6.10 24.61
CA THR A 281 -33.19 5.33 25.66
C THR A 281 -34.07 6.29 26.44
N LEU A 282 -35.36 5.96 26.54
CA LEU A 282 -36.33 6.72 27.33
C LEU A 282 -36.94 5.82 28.41
N PRO A 283 -37.26 6.39 29.58
CA PRO A 283 -38.01 5.68 30.60
C PRO A 283 -39.42 5.32 30.08
N PRO A 284 -40.08 4.32 30.69
CA PRO A 284 -41.45 3.97 30.36
C PRO A 284 -42.42 5.11 30.72
N THR A 285 -43.51 5.22 29.97
CA THR A 285 -44.64 6.09 30.35
C THR A 285 -45.33 5.54 31.61
N PRO A 286 -46.13 6.34 32.34
CA PRO A 286 -46.85 5.87 33.53
C PRO A 286 -47.74 4.64 33.30
N ASP A 287 -48.20 4.43 32.06
CA ASP A 287 -49.01 3.29 31.62
C ASP A 287 -48.19 2.20 30.90
N ASN A 288 -46.86 2.24 31.00
CA ASN A 288 -45.89 1.32 30.39
C ASN A 288 -46.07 1.12 28.87
N LYS A 289 -46.48 2.18 28.17
CA LYS A 289 -46.63 2.22 26.71
C LYS A 289 -45.38 2.81 26.04
N PRO A 290 -45.20 2.57 24.73
CA PRO A 290 -44.11 3.19 23.97
C PRO A 290 -44.19 4.72 24.06
N PRO A 291 -43.10 5.42 24.48
CA PRO A 291 -43.09 6.88 24.62
C PRO A 291 -43.39 7.66 23.33
N ARG A 292 -43.13 7.06 22.16
CA ARG A 292 -43.47 7.59 20.83
C ARG A 292 -43.50 6.49 19.77
N PRO A 293 -44.07 6.76 18.56
CA PRO A 293 -44.05 5.80 17.46
C PRO A 293 -42.63 5.35 17.10
N GLY A 294 -42.47 4.04 16.90
CA GLY A 294 -41.20 3.41 16.53
C GLY A 294 -40.26 3.07 17.69
N CYS A 295 -40.68 3.25 18.95
CA CYS A 295 -39.92 2.76 20.10
C CYS A 295 -40.02 1.24 20.27
N LEU A 296 -38.91 0.59 20.62
CA LEU A 296 -38.84 -0.84 20.94
C LEU A 296 -38.61 -1.03 22.44
N ALA A 297 -39.33 -1.97 23.05
CA ALA A 297 -39.17 -2.31 24.47
C ALA A 297 -37.87 -3.11 24.68
N VAL A 298 -37.13 -2.75 25.73
CA VAL A 298 -35.94 -3.44 26.20
C VAL A 298 -36.25 -3.99 27.58
N PHE A 299 -36.29 -5.31 27.68
CA PHE A 299 -36.50 -6.01 28.94
C PHE A 299 -35.16 -6.16 29.66
N LYS A 300 -35.07 -5.62 30.87
CA LYS A 300 -33.91 -5.81 31.73
C LYS A 300 -34.09 -7.01 32.65
N PRO A 301 -32.99 -7.62 33.14
CA PRO A 301 -33.04 -8.75 34.07
C PRO A 301 -33.74 -8.46 35.39
N ASP A 302 -33.85 -7.19 35.78
CA ASP A 302 -34.53 -6.71 36.97
C ASP A 302 -36.04 -6.48 36.76
N ASN A 303 -36.60 -6.99 35.66
CA ASN A 303 -37.99 -6.78 35.22
C ASN A 303 -38.37 -5.30 34.98
N THR A 304 -37.40 -4.38 34.92
CA THR A 304 -37.68 -3.02 34.46
C THR A 304 -37.74 -2.96 32.94
N THR A 305 -38.60 -2.09 32.41
CA THR A 305 -38.78 -1.87 30.98
C THR A 305 -38.20 -0.52 30.61
N GLU A 306 -37.27 -0.50 29.66
CA GLU A 306 -36.82 0.73 29.00
C GLU A 306 -37.26 0.72 27.54
N TRP A 307 -37.31 1.91 26.93
CA TRP A 307 -37.69 2.04 25.53
C TRP A 307 -36.55 2.61 24.71
N THR A 308 -36.12 1.88 23.67
CA THR A 308 -35.20 2.39 22.66
C THR A 308 -36.00 3.06 21.56
N CYS A 309 -35.91 4.38 21.46
CA CYS A 309 -36.72 5.20 20.57
C CYS A 309 -35.89 5.90 19.49
N PRO A 310 -36.40 6.11 18.27
CA PRO A 310 -35.72 6.96 17.27
C PRO A 310 -35.53 8.36 17.84
N ALA A 311 -34.30 8.88 17.84
CA ALA A 311 -33.95 10.25 18.24
C ALA A 311 -34.70 11.26 17.35
N LYS A 312 -35.05 12.41 17.95
CA LYS A 312 -35.63 13.53 17.21
C LYS A 312 -34.60 14.16 16.29
#